data_AF-A0A317HCR7-F1
#
_entry.id   AF-A0A317HCR7-F1
#
_cell.length_a   1.000
_cell.length_b   1.000
_cell.length_c   1.000
_cell.angle_alpha   90.00
_cell.angle_beta   90.00
_cell.angle_gamma   90.00
#
_symmetry.space_group_name_H-M   'P 1'
#
loop_
_entity.id
_entity.type
_entity.pdbx_description
1 polymer ?
#
loop_
_entity_poly.entity_id
_entity_poly.type
_entity_poly.pdbx_seq_one_letter_code
_entity_poly.pdbx_strand_id
1 'polypeptide(L)'
;MKLIRGSGIIVHPTSFPGPFGIGDLGPGAMTVLDYLAASKQKYWQVLPLHPTGFGNSPYATLSAFAGNPLMISPERLLEHGLLTREELSGHPVFPGRQVDFGPVIAWKTTVLHRSFSRFIANSHAFCTLREQFEAFGYKQRDWLEDYALFAALKAAHHGAAWTEWDADLAARKPEALARARQTLVEQVTFQRYLQFCFFSQWADIRRAAEERQLAIIGDMPIFIAQDSADVWAQRELFQLDESGRPLVVAGVPPDYFSSSGQRWGSPLYRWEVLRETGYAWWIARVRRALELEDVIRLDHFRGFHKYWEI
;
A
#
# COMPACT_ATOMS: atom_id res chain seq x y z
N MET A 1 23.33 -1.06 -9.00
CA MET A 1 22.96 -0.67 -10.38
C MET A 1 23.74 0.57 -10.77
N LYS A 2 24.33 0.63 -11.97
CA LYS A 2 24.94 1.87 -12.48
C LYS A 2 23.85 2.66 -13.20
N LEU A 3 23.55 3.88 -12.72
CA LEU A 3 22.58 4.75 -13.40
C LEU A 3 23.11 5.07 -14.80
N ILE A 4 22.25 4.91 -15.80
CA ILE A 4 22.56 5.27 -17.19
C ILE A 4 22.07 6.69 -17.38
N ARG A 5 22.81 7.52 -18.14
CA ARG A 5 22.36 8.87 -18.46
C ARG A 5 20.99 8.79 -19.14
N GLY A 6 20.00 9.46 -18.55
CA GLY A 6 18.63 9.51 -19.07
C GLY A 6 17.82 10.59 -18.36
N SER A 7 16.59 10.77 -18.82
CA SER A 7 15.58 11.60 -18.17
C SER A 7 14.41 10.74 -17.72
N GLY A 8 13.57 11.29 -16.86
CA GLY A 8 12.34 10.65 -16.43
C GLY A 8 11.26 11.64 -16.07
N ILE A 9 10.05 11.12 -15.89
CA ILE A 9 8.89 11.88 -15.44
C ILE A 9 8.40 11.31 -14.12
N ILE A 10 8.07 12.21 -13.19
CA ILE A 10 7.37 11.88 -11.95
C ILE A 10 5.87 11.94 -12.25
N VAL A 11 5.18 10.81 -12.17
CA VAL A 11 3.72 10.74 -12.28
C VAL A 11 3.23 9.54 -11.49
N HIS A 12 2.38 9.77 -10.49
CA HIS A 12 1.85 8.70 -9.66
C HIS A 12 0.63 8.04 -10.32
N PRO A 13 0.39 6.73 -10.17
CA PRO A 13 -0.70 6.05 -10.88
C PRO A 13 -2.09 6.64 -10.61
N THR A 14 -2.33 7.25 -9.45
CA THR A 14 -3.61 7.92 -9.17
C THR A 14 -3.91 9.10 -10.08
N SER A 15 -2.89 9.64 -10.76
CA SER A 15 -2.99 10.74 -11.72
C SER A 15 -3.15 10.26 -13.17
N PHE A 16 -3.19 8.95 -13.41
CA PHE A 16 -3.42 8.41 -14.74
C PHE A 16 -4.84 8.71 -15.24
N PRO A 17 -5.01 8.91 -16.56
CA PRO A 17 -6.33 9.11 -17.13
C PRO A 17 -7.18 7.84 -16.99
N GLY A 18 -8.47 7.99 -16.70
CA GLY A 18 -9.39 6.87 -16.60
C GLY A 18 -10.81 7.31 -16.26
N PRO A 19 -11.83 6.46 -16.50
CA PRO A 19 -13.23 6.83 -16.30
C PRO A 19 -13.68 6.75 -14.83
N PHE A 20 -12.90 6.12 -13.96
CA PHE A 20 -13.34 5.71 -12.62
C PHE A 20 -12.90 6.64 -11.47
N GLY A 21 -12.70 7.92 -11.78
CA GLY A 21 -12.44 8.99 -10.80
C GLY A 21 -11.06 9.01 -10.15
N ILE A 22 -10.26 7.96 -10.33
CA ILE A 22 -8.86 7.87 -9.94
C ILE A 22 -8.11 7.03 -10.98
N GLY A 23 -6.87 7.40 -11.28
CA GLY A 23 -6.01 6.57 -12.11
C GLY A 23 -5.71 5.22 -11.45
N ASP A 24 -5.55 4.18 -12.26
CA ASP A 24 -5.37 2.79 -11.81
C ASP A 24 -4.41 2.01 -12.71
N LEU A 25 -4.16 0.75 -12.37
CA LEU A 25 -3.21 -0.15 -13.05
C LEU A 25 -3.79 -0.82 -14.32
N GLY A 26 -4.66 -0.09 -15.03
CA GLY A 26 -5.36 -0.53 -16.24
C GLY A 26 -4.88 0.14 -17.53
N PRO A 27 -5.77 0.31 -18.53
CA PRO A 27 -5.43 0.92 -19.83
C PRO A 27 -4.81 2.32 -19.72
N GLY A 28 -5.22 3.12 -18.73
CA GLY A 28 -4.65 4.44 -18.45
C GLY A 28 -3.14 4.38 -18.15
N ALA A 29 -2.71 3.38 -17.39
CA ALA A 29 -1.29 3.16 -17.10
C ALA A 29 -0.51 2.78 -18.37
N MET A 30 -1.06 1.92 -19.23
CA MET A 30 -0.44 1.54 -20.49
C MET A 30 -0.25 2.75 -21.41
N THR A 31 -1.25 3.62 -21.48
CA THR A 31 -1.17 4.88 -22.25
C THR A 31 -0.03 5.77 -21.75
N VAL A 32 0.15 5.87 -20.43
CA VAL A 32 1.26 6.65 -19.85
C VAL A 32 2.60 5.99 -20.16
N LEU A 33 2.74 4.67 -20.03
CA LEU A 33 3.98 3.97 -20.37
C LEU A 33 4.35 4.16 -21.85
N ASP A 34 3.38 4.09 -22.76
CA ASP A 34 3.57 4.36 -24.19
C ASP A 34 4.05 5.79 -24.44
N TYR A 35 3.45 6.77 -23.74
CA TYR A 35 3.88 8.16 -23.80
C TYR A 35 5.32 8.36 -23.30
N LEU A 36 5.68 7.74 -22.16
CA LEU A 36 7.04 7.80 -21.61
C LEU A 36 8.07 7.21 -22.58
N ALA A 37 7.74 6.07 -23.18
CA ALA A 37 8.58 5.43 -24.18
C ALA A 37 8.73 6.29 -25.45
N ALA A 38 7.62 6.80 -25.99
CA ALA A 38 7.61 7.66 -27.19
C ALA A 38 8.37 8.98 -26.97
N SER A 39 8.33 9.53 -25.75
CA SER A 39 9.10 10.71 -25.35
C SER A 39 10.54 10.40 -24.92
N LYS A 40 11.02 9.16 -25.14
CA LYS A 40 12.39 8.69 -24.88
C LYS A 40 12.81 8.80 -23.41
N GLN A 41 11.87 8.77 -22.48
CA GLN A 41 12.20 8.67 -21.06
C GLN A 41 12.85 7.32 -20.77
N LYS A 42 13.72 7.30 -19.76
CA LYS A 42 14.36 6.09 -19.22
C LYS A 42 13.90 5.76 -17.82
N TYR A 43 13.36 6.75 -17.12
CA TYR A 43 12.90 6.61 -15.74
C TYR A 43 11.45 7.05 -15.61
N TRP A 44 10.68 6.28 -14.86
CA TRP A 44 9.36 6.66 -14.39
C TRP A 44 9.39 6.68 -12.87
N GLN A 45 9.12 7.83 -12.27
CA GLN A 45 9.09 7.94 -10.82
C GLN A 45 7.66 7.98 -10.28
N VAL A 46 7.41 7.17 -9.26
CA VAL A 46 6.15 7.12 -8.50
C VAL A 46 6.36 7.58 -7.06
N LEU A 47 5.28 8.04 -6.43
CA LEU A 47 5.17 8.15 -4.97
C LEU A 47 4.91 6.75 -4.36
N PRO A 48 4.95 6.60 -3.02
CA PRO A 48 4.72 5.30 -2.38
C PRO A 48 3.39 4.67 -2.81
N LEU A 49 3.40 3.38 -3.09
CA LEU A 49 2.25 2.66 -3.68
C LEU A 49 1.33 2.01 -2.63
N HIS A 50 1.50 2.39 -1.37
CA HIS A 50 0.87 1.73 -0.22
C HIS A 50 -0.54 2.26 0.07
N PRO A 51 -1.39 1.48 0.78
CA PRO A 51 -2.70 1.96 1.22
C PRO A 51 -2.57 3.21 2.09
N THR A 52 -3.31 4.25 1.75
CA THR A 52 -3.28 5.54 2.44
C THR A 52 -4.24 5.57 3.62
N GLY A 53 -3.82 6.19 4.72
CA GLY A 53 -4.69 6.50 5.86
C GLY A 53 -5.48 7.80 5.66
N PHE A 54 -5.86 8.43 6.77
CA PHE A 54 -6.55 9.71 6.77
C PHE A 54 -5.75 10.79 6.01
N GLY A 55 -6.44 11.61 5.22
CA GLY A 55 -5.82 12.65 4.39
C GLY A 55 -5.25 12.15 3.05
N ASN A 56 -5.35 10.85 2.76
CA ASN A 56 -4.97 10.24 1.47
C ASN A 56 -3.50 10.46 1.06
N SER A 57 -2.63 10.76 2.02
CA SER A 57 -1.20 10.97 1.76
C SER A 57 -0.50 9.64 1.51
N PRO A 58 0.23 9.47 0.39
CA PRO A 58 1.09 8.32 0.15
C PRO A 58 2.22 8.14 1.20
N TYR A 59 2.49 9.15 2.02
CA TYR A 59 3.50 9.10 3.09
C TYR A 59 2.91 8.75 4.47
N ALA A 60 1.57 8.66 4.58
CA ALA A 60 0.87 8.26 5.80
C ALA A 60 0.12 6.93 5.54
N THR A 61 0.90 5.84 5.50
CA THR A 61 0.44 4.55 4.96
C THR A 61 0.00 3.59 6.05
N LEU A 62 -1.03 2.79 5.77
CA LEU A 62 -1.52 1.74 6.67
C LEU A 62 -0.62 0.49 6.69
N SER A 63 0.30 0.37 5.73
CA SER A 63 1.34 -0.66 5.73
C SER A 63 2.52 -0.26 4.86
N ALA A 64 3.74 -0.63 5.25
CA ALA A 64 4.96 -0.48 4.46
C ALA A 64 5.15 -1.57 3.37
N PHE A 65 4.26 -2.58 3.32
CA PHE A 65 4.40 -3.75 2.44
C PHE A 65 3.22 -3.94 1.48
N ALA A 66 2.02 -3.53 1.90
CA ALA A 66 0.80 -3.66 1.11
C ALA A 66 0.76 -2.69 -0.08
N GLY A 67 -0.07 -3.00 -1.07
CA GLY A 67 -0.39 -2.13 -2.19
C GLY A 67 -1.77 -1.49 -2.05
N ASN A 68 -1.94 -0.27 -2.55
CA ASN A 68 -3.17 0.50 -2.41
C ASN A 68 -4.31 -0.09 -3.26
N PRO A 69 -5.41 -0.58 -2.65
CA PRO A 69 -6.53 -1.16 -3.39
C PRO A 69 -7.23 -0.18 -4.33
N LEU A 70 -7.11 1.14 -4.11
CA LEU A 70 -7.70 2.16 -4.99
C LEU A 70 -7.04 2.18 -6.38
N MET A 71 -5.83 1.63 -6.51
CA MET A 71 -5.14 1.52 -7.80
C MET A 71 -5.50 0.23 -8.56
N ILE A 72 -6.30 -0.68 -7.98
CA ILE A 72 -6.77 -1.86 -8.71
C ILE A 72 -7.72 -1.40 -9.83
N SER A 73 -7.43 -1.82 -11.05
CA SER A 73 -8.20 -1.50 -12.25
C SER A 73 -9.44 -2.39 -12.36
N PRO A 74 -10.64 -1.79 -12.39
CA PRO A 74 -11.88 -2.53 -12.64
C PRO A 74 -11.95 -3.16 -14.04
N GLU A 75 -11.35 -2.52 -15.05
CA GLU A 75 -11.30 -3.05 -16.42
C GLU A 75 -10.48 -4.34 -16.49
N ARG A 76 -9.36 -4.42 -15.76
CA ARG A 76 -8.57 -5.65 -15.68
C ARG A 76 -9.33 -6.77 -14.97
N LEU A 77 -10.15 -6.45 -13.97
CA LEU A 77 -11.02 -7.44 -13.32
C LEU A 77 -12.11 -7.93 -14.29
N LEU A 78 -12.65 -7.05 -15.15
CA LEU A 78 -13.56 -7.42 -16.23
C LEU A 78 -12.89 -8.35 -17.27
N GLU A 79 -11.64 -8.08 -17.67
CA GLU A 79 -10.87 -8.93 -18.58
C GLU A 79 -10.73 -10.37 -18.06
N HIS A 80 -10.60 -10.54 -16.75
CA HIS A 80 -10.54 -11.85 -16.09
C HIS A 80 -11.90 -12.48 -15.79
N GLY A 81 -13.01 -11.86 -16.23
CA GLY A 81 -14.37 -12.33 -15.95
C GLY A 81 -14.78 -12.19 -14.48
N LEU A 82 -14.00 -11.45 -13.67
CA LEU A 82 -14.29 -11.19 -12.26
C LEU A 82 -15.32 -10.05 -12.10
N LEU A 83 -15.55 -9.26 -13.15
CA LEU A 83 -16.62 -8.25 -13.27
C LEU A 83 -17.39 -8.43 -14.57
N THR A 84 -18.61 -7.92 -14.65
CA THR A 84 -19.34 -7.76 -15.92
C THR A 84 -19.34 -6.31 -16.38
N ARG A 85 -19.65 -6.09 -17.67
CA ARG A 85 -19.70 -4.73 -18.24
C ARG A 85 -20.82 -3.90 -17.60
N GLU A 86 -21.94 -4.50 -17.27
CA GLU A 86 -23.09 -3.85 -16.62
C GLU A 86 -22.70 -3.31 -15.24
N GLU A 87 -21.91 -4.08 -14.48
CA GLU A 87 -21.44 -3.68 -13.15
C GLU A 87 -20.49 -2.47 -13.17
N LEU A 88 -19.79 -2.25 -14.29
CA LEU A 88 -18.94 -1.07 -14.50
C LEU A 88 -19.69 0.09 -15.13
N SER A 89 -20.70 -0.17 -15.96
CA SER A 89 -21.44 0.87 -16.69
C SER A 89 -22.20 1.85 -15.79
N GLY A 90 -22.55 1.43 -14.56
CA GLY A 90 -23.26 2.25 -13.57
C GLY A 90 -22.34 3.09 -12.66
N HIS A 91 -21.13 3.42 -13.08
CA HIS A 91 -20.22 4.21 -12.26
C HIS A 91 -20.71 5.67 -12.11
N PRO A 92 -20.49 6.32 -10.94
CA PRO A 92 -20.78 7.73 -10.76
C PRO A 92 -20.03 8.61 -11.76
N VAL A 93 -20.58 9.80 -12.04
CA VAL A 93 -19.84 10.84 -12.75
C VAL A 93 -18.79 11.41 -11.80
N PHE A 94 -17.52 11.19 -12.08
CA PHE A 94 -16.40 11.71 -11.31
C PHE A 94 -15.81 12.98 -11.95
N PRO A 95 -15.18 13.88 -11.17
CA PRO A 95 -14.43 15.00 -11.73
C PRO A 95 -13.26 14.50 -12.58
N GLY A 96 -13.10 15.02 -13.80
CA GLY A 96 -12.04 14.55 -14.73
C GLY A 96 -10.63 15.10 -14.48
N ARG A 97 -10.44 16.02 -13.53
CA ARG A 97 -9.16 16.72 -13.28
C ARG A 97 -8.59 16.53 -11.88
N GLN A 98 -9.37 15.98 -10.96
CA GLN A 98 -8.99 15.81 -9.56
C GLN A 98 -9.68 14.59 -8.98
N VAL A 99 -9.00 13.91 -8.06
CA VAL A 99 -9.57 12.76 -7.36
C VAL A 99 -10.45 13.26 -6.23
N ASP A 100 -11.75 12.95 -6.29
CA ASP A 100 -12.64 13.07 -5.13
C ASP A 100 -12.65 11.73 -4.37
N PHE A 101 -11.77 11.63 -3.37
CA PHE A 101 -11.49 10.37 -2.69
C PHE A 101 -12.72 9.75 -2.02
N GLY A 102 -13.66 10.53 -1.48
CA GLY A 102 -14.83 9.99 -0.76
C GLY A 102 -15.71 9.11 -1.67
N PRO A 103 -16.29 9.66 -2.75
CA PRO A 103 -17.05 8.90 -3.74
C PRO A 103 -16.24 7.78 -4.41
N VAL A 104 -14.95 8.01 -4.70
CA VAL A 104 -14.08 6.99 -5.31
C VAL A 104 -13.90 5.78 -4.38
N ILE A 105 -13.61 6.01 -3.09
CA ILE A 105 -13.44 4.94 -2.10
C ILE A 105 -14.74 4.14 -1.98
N ALA A 106 -15.89 4.80 -1.86
CA ALA A 106 -17.18 4.14 -1.73
C ALA A 106 -17.51 3.27 -2.96
N TRP A 107 -17.30 3.81 -4.17
CA TRP A 107 -17.57 3.09 -5.41
C TRP A 107 -16.58 1.94 -5.64
N LYS A 108 -15.26 2.18 -5.52
CA LYS A 108 -14.24 1.13 -5.71
C LYS A 108 -14.41 0.01 -4.70
N THR A 109 -14.72 0.30 -3.45
CA THR A 109 -14.98 -0.73 -2.43
C THR A 109 -16.14 -1.63 -2.85
N THR A 110 -17.23 -1.04 -3.35
CA THR A 110 -18.40 -1.81 -3.86
C THR A 110 -18.02 -2.71 -5.03
N VAL A 111 -17.29 -2.19 -6.00
CA VAL A 111 -16.83 -2.94 -7.18
C VAL A 111 -15.90 -4.08 -6.80
N LEU A 112 -14.95 -3.84 -5.91
CA LEU A 112 -14.00 -4.84 -5.43
C LEU A 112 -14.70 -5.95 -4.64
N HIS A 113 -15.70 -5.61 -3.82
CA HIS A 113 -16.53 -6.63 -3.15
C HIS A 113 -17.28 -7.51 -4.14
N ARG A 114 -17.91 -6.94 -5.19
CA ARG A 114 -18.58 -7.74 -6.23
C ARG A 114 -17.60 -8.69 -6.92
N SER A 115 -16.41 -8.19 -7.26
CA SER A 115 -15.33 -8.97 -7.85
C SER A 115 -14.92 -10.15 -6.95
N PHE A 116 -14.77 -9.88 -5.65
CA PHE A 116 -14.47 -10.91 -4.66
C PHE A 116 -15.59 -11.93 -4.50
N SER A 117 -16.85 -11.50 -4.37
CA SER A 117 -17.99 -12.42 -4.28
C SER A 117 -18.07 -13.34 -5.49
N ARG A 118 -17.82 -12.83 -6.71
CA ARG A 118 -17.78 -13.64 -7.93
C ARG A 118 -16.61 -14.63 -7.91
N PHE A 119 -15.42 -14.19 -7.49
CA PHE A 119 -14.24 -15.04 -7.33
C PHE A 119 -14.52 -16.21 -6.35
N ILE A 120 -15.16 -15.91 -5.22
CA ILE A 120 -15.50 -16.90 -4.19
C ILE A 120 -16.58 -17.88 -4.67
N ALA A 121 -17.64 -17.40 -5.32
CA ALA A 121 -18.77 -18.23 -5.74
C ALA A 121 -18.44 -19.20 -6.88
N ASN A 122 -17.53 -18.84 -7.79
CA ASN A 122 -17.27 -19.63 -9.01
C ASN A 122 -15.88 -20.29 -8.96
N SER A 123 -15.64 -21.11 -7.93
CA SER A 123 -14.31 -21.68 -7.66
C SER A 123 -13.73 -22.48 -8.82
N HIS A 124 -14.56 -23.23 -9.55
CA HIS A 124 -14.13 -24.02 -10.70
C HIS A 124 -13.77 -23.15 -11.91
N ALA A 125 -14.56 -22.11 -12.19
CA ALA A 125 -14.31 -21.21 -13.32
C ALA A 125 -13.01 -20.40 -13.14
N PHE A 126 -12.58 -20.18 -11.89
CA PHE A 126 -11.38 -19.42 -11.55
C PHE A 126 -10.28 -20.29 -10.92
N CYS A 127 -10.20 -21.58 -11.24
CA CYS A 127 -9.25 -22.51 -10.61
C CYS A 127 -7.79 -22.04 -10.71
N THR A 128 -7.34 -21.59 -11.90
CA THR A 128 -5.98 -21.07 -12.09
C THR A 128 -5.72 -19.79 -11.29
N LEU A 129 -6.68 -18.87 -11.24
CA LEU A 129 -6.56 -17.64 -10.42
C LEU A 129 -6.51 -17.98 -8.93
N ARG A 130 -7.19 -19.05 -8.48
CA ARG A 130 -7.13 -19.52 -7.10
C ARG A 130 -5.79 -20.13 -6.74
N GLU A 131 -5.21 -20.94 -7.62
CA GLU A 131 -3.86 -21.46 -7.42
C GLU A 131 -2.84 -20.32 -7.29
N GLN A 132 -2.96 -19.29 -8.14
CA GLN A 132 -2.13 -18.09 -8.05
C GLN A 132 -2.37 -17.29 -6.77
N PHE A 133 -3.64 -17.17 -6.33
CA PHE A 133 -4.01 -16.51 -5.08
C PHE A 133 -3.40 -17.21 -3.86
N GLU A 134 -3.47 -18.54 -3.79
CA GLU A 134 -2.88 -19.30 -2.68
C GLU A 134 -1.34 -19.26 -2.73
N ALA A 135 -0.76 -19.36 -3.92
CA ALA A 135 0.70 -19.20 -4.09
C ALA A 135 1.18 -17.81 -3.66
N PHE A 136 0.42 -16.76 -3.99
CA PHE A 136 0.66 -15.40 -3.51
C PHE A 136 0.58 -15.33 -1.98
N GLY A 137 -0.47 -15.91 -1.40
CA GLY A 137 -0.66 -15.98 0.05
C GLY A 137 0.52 -16.64 0.76
N TYR A 138 0.98 -17.78 0.24
CA TYR A 138 2.14 -18.49 0.78
C TYR A 138 3.43 -17.67 0.65
N LYS A 139 3.69 -17.08 -0.53
CA LYS A 139 4.89 -16.28 -0.80
C LYS A 139 4.98 -15.04 0.08
N GLN A 140 3.85 -14.41 0.39
CA GLN A 140 3.78 -13.11 1.07
C GLN A 140 3.37 -13.21 2.55
N ARG A 141 3.30 -14.42 3.10
CA ARG A 141 2.77 -14.70 4.45
C ARG A 141 3.38 -13.87 5.57
N ASP A 142 4.66 -13.50 5.44
CA ASP A 142 5.44 -12.82 6.48
C ASP A 142 4.90 -11.41 6.82
N TRP A 143 4.16 -10.77 5.91
CA TRP A 143 3.51 -9.48 6.18
C TRP A 143 2.00 -9.51 5.87
N LEU A 144 1.57 -10.35 4.92
CA LEU A 144 0.19 -10.35 4.43
C LEU A 144 -0.81 -10.74 5.52
N GLU A 145 -0.47 -11.70 6.37
CA GLU A 145 -1.38 -12.20 7.41
C GLU A 145 -1.65 -11.19 8.52
N ASP A 146 -0.65 -10.36 8.84
CA ASP A 146 -0.82 -9.25 9.78
C ASP A 146 -1.55 -8.08 9.13
N TYR A 147 -1.18 -7.71 7.90
CA TYR A 147 -1.89 -6.65 7.17
C TYR A 147 -3.37 -6.98 6.95
N ALA A 148 -3.69 -8.20 6.50
CA ALA A 148 -5.06 -8.59 6.21
C ALA A 148 -5.94 -8.59 7.47
N LEU A 149 -5.40 -9.06 8.60
CA LEU A 149 -6.10 -8.99 9.88
C LEU A 149 -6.24 -7.55 10.39
N PHE A 150 -5.18 -6.75 10.31
CA PHE A 150 -5.21 -5.33 10.66
C PHE A 150 -6.30 -4.59 9.88
N ALA A 151 -6.32 -4.74 8.55
CA ALA A 151 -7.28 -4.06 7.69
C ALA A 151 -8.73 -4.54 7.94
N ALA A 152 -8.93 -5.84 8.20
CA ALA A 152 -10.24 -6.39 8.57
C ALA A 152 -10.73 -5.84 9.92
N LEU A 153 -9.85 -5.82 10.93
CA LEU A 153 -10.15 -5.24 12.25
C LEU A 153 -10.44 -3.75 12.15
N LYS A 154 -9.65 -3.02 11.38
CA LYS A 154 -9.86 -1.59 11.14
C LYS A 154 -11.24 -1.31 10.53
N ALA A 155 -11.65 -2.10 9.55
CA ALA A 155 -12.99 -1.99 8.95
C ALA A 155 -14.09 -2.34 9.96
N ALA A 156 -13.91 -3.39 10.76
CA ALA A 156 -14.86 -3.80 11.80
C ALA A 156 -15.02 -2.75 12.91
N HIS A 157 -14.00 -1.92 13.15
CA HIS A 157 -14.03 -0.79 14.09
C HIS A 157 -14.25 0.56 13.38
N HIS A 158 -14.91 0.57 12.22
CA HIS A 158 -15.30 1.80 11.50
C HIS A 158 -14.14 2.77 11.20
N GLY A 159 -12.94 2.24 10.97
CA GLY A 159 -11.75 3.03 10.66
C GLY A 159 -10.98 3.54 11.87
N ALA A 160 -11.35 3.17 13.10
CA ALA A 160 -10.62 3.51 14.33
C ALA A 160 -9.15 3.06 14.26
N ALA A 161 -8.28 3.78 14.97
CA ALA A 161 -6.87 3.42 15.06
C ALA A 161 -6.69 2.14 15.90
N TRP A 162 -5.63 1.37 15.66
CA TRP A 162 -5.44 0.11 16.40
C TRP A 162 -5.30 0.28 17.92
N THR A 163 -4.86 1.46 18.38
CA THR A 163 -4.79 1.82 19.81
C THR A 163 -6.16 2.06 20.44
N GLU A 164 -7.22 2.15 19.65
CA GLU A 164 -8.61 2.37 20.09
C GLU A 164 -9.45 1.09 20.06
N TRP A 165 -8.89 -0.03 19.58
CA TRP A 165 -9.55 -1.32 19.61
C TRP A 165 -9.60 -1.90 21.03
N ASP A 166 -10.36 -2.99 21.20
CA ASP A 166 -10.32 -3.77 22.45
C ASP A 166 -8.88 -4.07 22.87
N ALA A 167 -8.58 -3.90 24.16
CA ALA A 167 -7.21 -3.96 24.69
C ALA A 167 -6.48 -5.26 24.31
N ASP A 168 -7.19 -6.38 24.24
CA ASP A 168 -6.62 -7.68 23.87
C ASP A 168 -6.23 -7.74 22.38
N LEU A 169 -6.95 -7.06 21.49
CA LEU A 169 -6.63 -6.94 20.07
C LEU A 169 -5.49 -5.94 19.84
N ALA A 170 -5.53 -4.79 20.51
CA ALA A 170 -4.46 -3.79 20.48
C ALA A 170 -3.13 -4.37 21.01
N ALA A 171 -3.20 -5.19 22.06
CA ALA A 171 -2.06 -5.91 22.62
C ALA A 171 -1.71 -7.23 21.90
N ARG A 172 -2.44 -7.59 20.83
CA ARG A 172 -2.20 -8.79 20.02
C ARG A 172 -2.17 -10.09 20.83
N LYS A 173 -3.05 -10.21 21.84
CA LYS A 173 -3.15 -11.46 22.61
C LYS A 173 -3.51 -12.62 21.67
N PRO A 174 -2.76 -13.76 21.70
CA PRO A 174 -2.94 -14.84 20.73
C PRO A 174 -4.38 -15.34 20.61
N GLU A 175 -5.09 -15.49 21.73
CA GLU A 175 -6.48 -15.95 21.73
C GLU A 175 -7.44 -14.93 21.10
N ALA A 176 -7.24 -13.63 21.34
CA ALA A 176 -8.06 -12.59 20.76
C ALA A 176 -7.85 -12.50 19.24
N LEU A 177 -6.59 -12.62 18.78
CA LEU A 177 -6.28 -12.69 17.35
C LEU A 177 -6.87 -13.94 16.70
N ALA A 178 -6.79 -15.11 17.36
CA ALA A 178 -7.38 -16.35 16.86
C ALA A 178 -8.90 -16.23 16.70
N ARG A 179 -9.59 -15.70 17.72
CA ARG A 179 -11.03 -15.40 17.64
C ARG A 179 -11.34 -14.42 16.50
N ALA A 180 -10.60 -13.32 16.40
CA ALA A 180 -10.79 -12.34 15.34
C ALA A 180 -10.61 -12.94 13.94
N ARG A 181 -9.60 -13.79 13.72
CA ARG A 181 -9.38 -14.49 12.44
C ARG A 181 -10.54 -15.41 12.08
N GLN A 182 -11.16 -16.07 13.06
CA GLN A 182 -12.33 -16.92 12.85
C GLN A 182 -13.58 -16.09 12.55
N THR A 183 -13.84 -15.06 13.35
CA THR A 183 -15.01 -14.18 13.19
C THR A 183 -14.97 -13.37 11.90
N LEU A 184 -13.78 -12.91 11.49
CA LEU A 184 -13.57 -12.04 10.34
C LEU A 184 -12.96 -12.78 9.14
N VAL A 185 -13.14 -14.11 9.04
CA VAL A 185 -12.49 -14.94 8.02
C VAL A 185 -12.74 -14.45 6.59
N GLU A 186 -13.96 -14.03 6.28
CA GLU A 186 -14.31 -13.51 4.96
C GLU A 186 -13.63 -12.17 4.69
N GLN A 187 -13.62 -11.26 5.67
CA GLN A 187 -13.00 -9.94 5.57
C GLN A 187 -11.49 -10.05 5.45
N VAL A 188 -10.84 -10.93 6.22
CA VAL A 188 -9.40 -11.22 6.09
C VAL A 188 -9.09 -11.78 4.71
N THR A 189 -9.91 -12.71 4.21
CA THR A 189 -9.75 -13.29 2.87
C THR A 189 -9.95 -12.23 1.78
N PHE A 190 -10.91 -11.31 1.95
CA PHE A 190 -11.11 -10.18 1.07
C PHE A 190 -9.88 -9.27 1.03
N GLN A 191 -9.29 -8.94 2.18
CA GLN A 191 -8.07 -8.13 2.23
C GLN A 191 -6.88 -8.83 1.53
N ARG A 192 -6.73 -10.15 1.73
CA ARG A 192 -5.74 -10.96 0.97
C ARG A 192 -5.99 -10.88 -0.54
N TYR A 193 -7.25 -11.01 -0.96
CA TYR A 193 -7.65 -10.93 -2.36
C TYR A 193 -7.32 -9.57 -2.99
N LEU A 194 -7.57 -8.46 -2.28
CA LEU A 194 -7.20 -7.12 -2.76
C LEU A 194 -5.69 -7.01 -3.02
N GLN A 195 -4.87 -7.54 -2.11
CA GLN A 195 -3.42 -7.54 -2.29
C GLN A 195 -3.01 -8.40 -3.49
N PHE A 196 -3.59 -9.59 -3.65
CA PHE A 196 -3.36 -10.43 -4.82
C PHE A 196 -3.69 -9.71 -6.14
N CYS A 197 -4.85 -9.05 -6.22
CA CYS A 197 -5.25 -8.28 -7.40
C CYS A 197 -4.28 -7.13 -7.67
N PHE A 198 -3.90 -6.36 -6.64
CA PHE A 198 -2.96 -5.26 -6.79
C PHE A 198 -1.60 -5.76 -7.31
N PHE A 199 -1.00 -6.76 -6.68
CA PHE A 199 0.34 -7.21 -7.06
C PHE A 199 0.36 -7.93 -8.40
N SER A 200 -0.72 -8.62 -8.79
CA SER A 200 -0.85 -9.18 -10.14
C SER A 200 -0.89 -8.09 -11.20
N GLN A 201 -1.70 -7.05 -11.00
CA GLN A 201 -1.77 -5.92 -11.94
C GLN A 201 -0.47 -5.12 -11.97
N TRP A 202 0.16 -4.88 -10.81
CA TRP A 202 1.45 -4.19 -10.75
C TRP A 202 2.57 -4.97 -11.45
N ALA A 203 2.59 -6.29 -11.32
CA ALA A 203 3.56 -7.13 -12.03
C ALA A 203 3.43 -7.00 -13.56
N ASP A 204 2.21 -6.90 -14.08
CA ASP A 204 1.98 -6.62 -15.50
C ASP A 204 2.46 -5.23 -15.91
N ILE A 205 2.23 -4.21 -15.09
CA ILE A 205 2.72 -2.85 -15.33
C ILE A 205 4.26 -2.81 -15.33
N ARG A 206 4.91 -3.52 -14.39
CA ARG A 206 6.38 -3.64 -14.38
C ARG A 206 6.90 -4.29 -15.65
N ARG A 207 6.31 -5.41 -16.06
CA ARG A 207 6.70 -6.11 -17.29
C ARG A 207 6.54 -5.21 -18.52
N ALA A 208 5.42 -4.50 -18.62
CA ALA A 208 5.17 -3.55 -19.71
C ALA A 208 6.16 -2.37 -19.70
N ALA A 209 6.57 -1.88 -18.53
CA ALA A 209 7.61 -0.86 -18.39
C ALA A 209 8.99 -1.38 -18.81
N GLU A 210 9.35 -2.60 -18.41
CA GLU A 210 10.60 -3.27 -18.78
C GLU A 210 10.69 -3.49 -20.30
N GLU A 211 9.63 -3.97 -20.93
CA GLU A 211 9.52 -4.11 -22.40
C GLU A 211 9.75 -2.78 -23.13
N ARG A 212 9.42 -1.66 -22.49
CA ARG A 212 9.62 -0.29 -22.97
C ARG A 212 10.96 0.32 -22.53
N GLN A 213 11.81 -0.44 -21.84
CA GLN A 213 13.09 -0.01 -21.28
C GLN A 213 12.95 1.18 -20.31
N LEU A 214 11.87 1.20 -19.53
CA LEU A 214 11.60 2.16 -18.48
C LEU A 214 11.94 1.53 -17.12
N ALA A 215 12.85 2.17 -16.38
CA ALA A 215 13.11 1.81 -14.99
C ALA A 215 12.19 2.60 -14.05
N ILE A 216 11.59 1.91 -13.10
CA ILE A 216 10.69 2.49 -12.09
C ILE A 216 11.50 2.93 -10.89
N ILE A 217 11.42 4.22 -10.56
CA ILE A 217 11.91 4.80 -9.33
C ILE A 217 10.72 4.92 -8.39
N GLY A 218 10.68 4.19 -7.28
CA GLY A 218 9.71 4.50 -6.25
C GLY A 218 10.30 5.21 -5.07
N ASP A 219 9.58 5.15 -3.96
CA ASP A 219 9.73 6.11 -2.88
C ASP A 219 9.33 5.46 -1.56
N MET A 220 10.22 5.57 -0.58
CA MET A 220 10.10 4.91 0.71
C MET A 220 10.25 5.95 1.83
N PRO A 221 9.15 6.30 2.52
CA PRO A 221 9.18 7.14 3.72
C PRO A 221 10.09 6.52 4.78
N ILE A 222 10.99 7.27 5.42
CA ILE A 222 11.81 6.68 6.50
C ILE A 222 10.94 6.19 7.65
N PHE A 223 9.99 6.99 8.10
CA PHE A 223 9.11 6.68 9.22
C PHE A 223 7.81 6.03 8.75
N ILE A 224 7.20 5.25 9.65
CA ILE A 224 5.91 4.60 9.44
C ILE A 224 4.82 5.38 10.18
N ALA A 225 3.60 5.39 9.65
CA ALA A 225 2.46 5.98 10.34
C ALA A 225 2.14 5.18 11.62
N GLN A 226 1.77 5.87 12.69
CA GLN A 226 1.41 5.25 13.95
C GLN A 226 0.29 4.22 13.79
N ASP A 227 -0.75 4.58 13.04
CA ASP A 227 -1.87 3.71 12.76
C ASP A 227 -1.59 2.86 11.50
N SER A 228 -0.76 1.84 11.67
CA SER A 228 -0.36 0.92 10.60
C SER A 228 -0.25 -0.52 11.09
N ALA A 229 -0.37 -1.47 10.16
CA ALA A 229 -0.15 -2.88 10.43
C ALA A 229 1.27 -3.14 10.95
N ASP A 230 2.27 -2.38 10.47
CA ASP A 230 3.66 -2.56 10.88
C ASP A 230 3.88 -2.19 12.34
N VAL A 231 3.39 -1.02 12.78
CA VAL A 231 3.53 -0.57 14.17
C VAL A 231 2.72 -1.47 15.11
N TRP A 232 1.51 -1.84 14.70
CA TRP A 232 0.68 -2.78 15.47
C TRP A 232 1.36 -4.15 15.63
N ALA A 233 1.91 -4.70 14.55
CA ALA A 233 2.47 -6.05 14.55
C ALA A 233 3.90 -6.15 15.13
N GLN A 234 4.66 -5.06 15.12
CA GLN A 234 6.09 -5.01 15.47
C GLN A 234 6.37 -3.92 16.51
N ARG A 235 5.52 -3.82 17.54
CA ARG A 235 5.55 -2.74 18.55
C ARG A 235 6.93 -2.53 19.18
N GLU A 236 7.69 -3.60 19.37
CA GLU A 236 9.03 -3.63 19.95
C GLU A 236 10.07 -2.85 19.14
N LEU A 237 9.83 -2.62 17.85
CA LEU A 237 10.70 -1.85 16.96
C LEU A 237 10.53 -0.34 17.11
N PHE A 238 9.54 0.11 17.88
CA PHE A 238 9.15 1.51 18.00
C PHE A 238 9.15 1.99 19.45
N GLN A 239 9.37 3.29 19.65
CA GLN A 239 9.35 3.92 20.97
C GLN A 239 7.90 4.20 21.40
N LEU A 240 7.24 3.17 21.96
CA LEU A 240 5.83 3.21 22.36
C LEU A 240 5.67 2.99 23.88
N ASP A 241 4.59 3.51 24.45
CA ASP A 241 4.13 3.16 25.79
C ASP A 241 3.38 1.81 25.82
N GLU A 242 2.96 1.38 27.01
CA GLU A 242 2.22 0.12 27.20
C GLU A 242 0.87 0.08 26.44
N SER A 243 0.24 1.25 26.27
CA SER A 243 -0.99 1.40 25.48
C SER A 243 -0.74 1.47 23.97
N GLY A 244 0.52 1.46 23.54
CA GLY A 244 0.91 1.50 22.15
C GLY A 244 1.03 2.91 21.57
N ARG A 245 0.92 3.97 22.37
CA ARG A 245 1.08 5.36 21.91
C ARG A 245 2.55 5.76 21.85
N PRO A 246 2.99 6.61 20.91
CA PRO A 246 4.38 7.04 20.82
C PRO A 246 4.82 7.80 22.07
N LEU A 247 5.98 7.44 22.63
CA LEU A 247 6.62 8.20 23.71
C LEU A 247 7.18 9.52 23.19
N VAL A 248 7.71 9.47 21.96
CA VAL A 248 8.29 10.58 21.21
C VAL A 248 7.89 10.45 19.74
N VAL A 249 7.91 11.54 19.01
CA VAL A 249 7.49 11.54 17.59
C VAL A 249 8.51 12.18 16.66
N ALA A 250 8.46 11.76 15.41
CA ALA A 250 9.26 12.33 14.34
C ALA A 250 8.84 13.77 14.00
N GLY A 251 9.83 14.53 13.56
CA GLY A 251 9.65 15.86 12.99
C GLY A 251 10.95 16.44 12.46
N VAL A 252 10.97 17.74 12.27
CA VAL A 252 12.17 18.54 12.00
C VAL A 252 12.18 19.78 12.88
N PRO A 253 13.35 20.21 13.39
CA PRO A 253 13.45 21.41 14.21
C PRO A 253 13.12 22.66 13.40
N PRO A 254 12.91 23.80 14.07
CA PRO A 254 12.94 25.10 13.41
C PRO A 254 14.23 25.31 12.60
N ASP A 255 14.08 25.94 11.45
CA ASP A 255 15.19 26.37 10.60
C ASP A 255 14.90 27.74 9.98
N TYR A 256 15.78 28.19 9.10
CA TYR A 256 15.65 29.49 8.45
C TYR A 256 14.48 29.56 7.43
N PHE A 257 13.87 28.42 7.07
CA PHE A 257 12.67 28.35 6.24
C PHE A 257 11.37 28.23 7.05
N SER A 258 11.42 27.59 8.23
CA SER A 258 10.28 27.43 9.14
C SER A 258 10.66 27.72 10.58
N SER A 259 10.13 28.82 11.13
CA SER A 259 10.38 29.23 12.52
C SER A 259 9.80 28.29 13.57
N SER A 260 8.85 27.41 13.21
CA SER A 260 8.23 26.43 14.12
C SER A 260 8.71 25.00 13.91
N GLY A 261 9.51 24.74 12.87
CA GLY A 261 9.81 23.38 12.44
C GLY A 261 8.54 22.65 11.98
N GLN A 262 8.53 21.33 12.07
CA GLN A 262 7.37 20.49 11.74
C GLN A 262 7.28 19.30 12.68
N ARG A 263 6.07 19.00 13.15
CA ARG A 263 5.75 17.79 13.91
C ARG A 263 4.98 16.83 13.02
N TRP A 264 5.57 15.69 12.68
CA TRP A 264 4.96 14.72 11.75
C TRP A 264 4.11 13.66 12.44
N GLY A 265 4.44 13.33 13.70
CA GLY A 265 3.61 12.45 14.54
C GLY A 265 3.85 10.95 14.38
N SER A 266 4.71 10.52 13.45
CA SER A 266 5.14 9.12 13.34
C SER A 266 5.96 8.68 14.56
N PRO A 267 5.80 7.44 15.06
CA PRO A 267 6.67 6.89 16.08
C PRO A 267 8.12 6.79 15.57
N LEU A 268 9.08 6.94 16.48
CA LEU A 268 10.49 6.73 16.19
C LEU A 268 10.89 5.27 16.41
N TYR A 269 11.87 4.82 15.63
CA TYR A 269 12.44 3.48 15.78
C TYR A 269 13.26 3.35 17.06
N ARG A 270 13.27 2.13 17.61
CA ARG A 270 14.28 1.63 18.54
C ARG A 270 15.46 1.07 17.74
N TRP A 271 16.34 1.96 17.28
CA TRP A 271 17.47 1.59 16.42
C TRP A 271 18.40 0.54 17.03
N GLU A 272 18.50 0.50 18.36
CA GLU A 272 19.19 -0.53 19.13
C GLU A 272 18.59 -1.93 18.91
N VAL A 273 17.26 -2.05 18.96
CA VAL A 273 16.54 -3.32 18.72
C VAL A 273 16.65 -3.73 17.26
N LEU A 274 16.52 -2.77 16.33
CA LEU A 274 16.76 -3.04 14.91
C LEU A 274 18.17 -3.57 14.68
N ARG A 275 19.18 -3.00 15.34
CA ARG A 275 20.57 -3.48 15.23
C ARG A 275 20.74 -4.89 15.82
N GLU A 276 20.15 -5.17 16.98
CA GLU A 276 20.21 -6.49 17.65
C GLU A 276 19.59 -7.60 16.80
N THR A 277 18.51 -7.28 16.07
CA THR A 277 17.83 -8.19 15.13
C THR A 277 18.49 -8.23 13.74
N GLY A 278 19.66 -7.63 13.57
CA GLY A 278 20.38 -7.60 12.28
C GLY A 278 19.63 -6.81 11.19
N TYR A 279 18.82 -5.83 11.59
CA TYR A 279 17.97 -5.00 10.73
C TYR A 279 16.96 -5.80 9.90
N ALA A 280 16.52 -6.96 10.39
CA ALA A 280 15.67 -7.90 9.64
C ALA A 280 14.42 -7.23 9.04
N TRP A 281 13.73 -6.38 9.80
CA TRP A 281 12.54 -5.66 9.32
C TRP A 281 12.86 -4.69 8.17
N TRP A 282 13.94 -3.90 8.29
CA TRP A 282 14.38 -2.98 7.23
C TRP A 282 14.85 -3.73 5.98
N ILE A 283 15.55 -4.86 6.14
CA ILE A 283 15.95 -5.73 5.03
C ILE A 283 14.72 -6.29 4.31
N ALA A 284 13.70 -6.75 5.05
CA ALA A 284 12.45 -7.23 4.48
C ALA A 284 11.72 -6.11 3.72
N ARG A 285 11.67 -4.90 4.29
CA ARG A 285 11.06 -3.71 3.66
C ARG A 285 11.76 -3.32 2.36
N VAL A 286 13.09 -3.27 2.34
CA VAL A 286 13.88 -2.99 1.12
C VAL A 286 13.69 -4.09 0.08
N ARG A 287 13.75 -5.37 0.50
CA ARG A 287 13.48 -6.49 -0.40
C ARG A 287 12.11 -6.36 -1.05
N ARG A 288 11.09 -6.03 -0.27
CA ARG A 288 9.73 -5.82 -0.78
C ARG A 288 9.65 -4.69 -1.78
N ALA A 289 10.24 -3.54 -1.48
CA ALA A 289 10.23 -2.41 -2.42
C ALA A 289 10.95 -2.75 -3.74
N LEU A 290 12.04 -3.52 -3.72
CA LEU A 290 12.71 -4.00 -4.94
C LEU A 290 11.88 -5.03 -5.73
N GLU A 291 10.90 -5.70 -5.12
CA GLU A 291 9.90 -6.48 -5.86
C GLU A 291 8.90 -5.59 -6.62
N LEU A 292 8.79 -4.30 -6.28
CA LEU A 292 7.90 -3.34 -6.92
C LEU A 292 8.61 -2.35 -7.85
N GLU A 293 9.87 -2.03 -7.57
CA GLU A 293 10.61 -0.94 -8.19
C GLU A 293 12.03 -1.37 -8.58
N ASP A 294 12.69 -0.58 -9.43
CA ASP A 294 14.09 -0.82 -9.83
C ASP A 294 15.07 0.03 -9.01
N VAL A 295 14.60 1.20 -8.53
CA VAL A 295 15.33 2.13 -7.67
C VAL A 295 14.41 2.63 -6.58
N ILE A 296 14.93 2.71 -5.36
CA ILE A 296 14.19 3.23 -4.20
C ILE A 296 14.75 4.60 -3.85
N ARG A 297 13.91 5.64 -3.88
CA ARG A 297 14.20 6.90 -3.20
C ARG A 297 13.95 6.71 -1.71
N LEU A 298 14.97 6.90 -0.88
CA LEU A 298 14.81 6.94 0.57
C LEU A 298 14.47 8.37 1.00
N ASP A 299 13.22 8.59 1.39
CA ASP A 299 12.75 9.88 1.87
C ASP A 299 13.36 10.21 3.25
N HIS A 300 13.65 11.49 3.47
CA HIS A 300 14.33 11.97 4.69
C HIS A 300 15.58 11.14 5.07
N PHE A 301 16.40 10.77 4.07
CA PHE A 301 17.59 9.93 4.23
C PHE A 301 18.53 10.36 5.37
N ARG A 302 18.60 11.66 5.66
CA ARG A 302 19.41 12.20 6.75
C ARG A 302 19.06 11.60 8.13
N GLY A 303 17.83 11.12 8.29
CA GLY A 303 17.33 10.41 9.47
C GLY A 303 18.10 9.14 9.82
N PHE A 304 18.74 8.48 8.84
CA PHE A 304 19.60 7.31 9.08
C PHE A 304 20.93 7.68 9.77
N HIS A 305 21.39 8.92 9.62
CA HIS A 305 22.56 9.43 10.34
C HIS A 305 22.16 10.09 11.66
N LYS A 306 21.14 10.95 11.62
CA LYS A 306 20.59 11.60 12.80
C LYS A 306 19.14 11.99 12.51
N TYR A 307 18.21 11.70 13.41
CA TYR A 307 16.82 12.14 13.33
C TYR A 307 16.53 13.20 14.40
N TRP A 308 15.42 13.90 14.26
CA TRP A 308 14.93 14.83 15.28
C TRP A 308 13.82 14.15 16.07
N GLU A 309 13.93 14.24 17.39
CA GLU A 309 12.99 13.68 18.36
C GLU A 309 12.26 14.84 19.04
N ILE A 310 10.93 14.81 18.98
CA ILE A 310 10.03 15.75 19.67
C ILE A 310 9.37 15.04 20.83
#